data_AF-A0A6J7DYP6-F1
#
_entry.id   AF-A0A6J7DYP6-F1
#
_cell.length_a   1.000
_cell.length_b   1.000
_cell.length_c   1.000
_cell.angle_alpha   90.00
_cell.angle_beta   90.00
_cell.angle_gamma   90.00
#
_symmetry.space_group_name_H-M   'P 1'
#
loop_
_entity.id
_entity.type
_entity.pdbx_description
1 polymer ?
#
loop_
_entity_poly.entity_id
_entity_poly.type
_entity_poly.pdbx_seq_one_letter_code
_entity_poly.pdbx_strand_id
1 'polypeptide(L)'
;MGAYTLILRVEGRTEKQRFDALPTALDALEREARAFAATERREGRSIVTRTYEPVNIVALRAELKGPGLRCGIDVRGDGSAGAYTGRWGRRLIDLHDGEDAYAALRRTLDG
;
A
#
# COMPACT_ATOMS: atom_id res chain seq x y z
N MET A 1 -17.80 10.88 -11.23
CA MET A 1 -17.60 9.60 -10.51
C MET A 1 -16.16 9.23 -10.74
N GLY A 2 -15.32 9.25 -9.69
CA GLY A 2 -13.88 9.05 -9.84
C GLY A 2 -13.54 7.73 -10.53
N ALA A 3 -12.78 7.82 -11.63
CA ALA A 3 -12.32 6.65 -12.38
C ALA A 3 -11.43 5.74 -11.52
N TYR A 4 -10.81 6.29 -10.48
CA TYR A 4 -9.91 5.61 -9.57
C TYR A 4 -10.51 5.49 -8.16
N THR A 5 -10.31 4.34 -7.52
CA THR A 5 -10.74 4.08 -6.14
C THR A 5 -9.56 3.56 -5.34
N LEU A 6 -9.15 4.32 -4.33
CA LEU A 6 -8.25 3.89 -3.29
C LEU A 6 -9.04 3.20 -2.19
N ILE A 7 -8.58 2.03 -1.77
CA ILE A 7 -9.18 1.22 -0.71
C ILE A 7 -8.11 0.97 0.34
N LEU A 8 -8.29 1.53 1.54
CA LEU A 8 -7.42 1.31 2.68
C LEU A 8 -8.06 0.25 3.56
N ARG A 9 -7.34 -0.83 3.86
CA ARG A 9 -7.78 -1.88 4.78
C ARG A 9 -6.80 -1.97 5.93
N VAL A 10 -7.25 -1.60 7.12
CA VAL A 10 -6.53 -1.68 8.38
C VAL A 10 -7.38 -2.53 9.31
N GLU A 11 -6.81 -3.48 10.03
CA GLU A 11 -7.50 -4.44 10.92
C GLU A 11 -9.00 -4.13 11.23
N GLY A 12 -9.90 -4.81 10.52
CA GLY A 12 -11.36 -4.70 10.72
C GLY A 12 -12.03 -3.43 10.18
N ARG A 13 -11.27 -2.49 9.62
CA ARG A 13 -11.73 -1.23 9.02
C ARG A 13 -11.39 -1.17 7.54
N THR A 14 -12.33 -0.66 6.76
CA THR A 14 -12.12 -0.40 5.33
C THR A 14 -12.56 1.01 5.00
N GLU A 15 -11.65 1.81 4.48
CA GLU A 15 -11.92 3.14 3.95
C GLU A 15 -11.81 3.13 2.43
N LYS A 16 -12.64 3.93 1.77
CA LYS A 16 -12.63 4.07 0.32
C LYS A 16 -12.61 5.54 -0.05
N GLN A 17 -11.61 5.94 -0.84
CA GLN A 17 -11.49 7.28 -1.39
C GLN A 17 -11.56 7.18 -2.92
N ARG A 18 -12.21 8.15 -3.57
CA ARG A 18 -12.37 8.17 -5.03
C ARG A 18 -11.66 9.38 -5.61
N PHE A 19 -11.02 9.17 -6.75
CA PHE A 19 -10.23 10.18 -7.46
C PHE A 19 -10.52 10.13 -8.96
N ASP A 20 -10.52 11.28 -9.60
CA ASP A 20 -10.74 11.38 -11.05
C ASP A 20 -9.45 11.14 -11.86
N ALA A 21 -8.28 11.37 -11.26
CA ALA A 21 -6.98 11.25 -11.92
C ALA A 21 -6.06 10.25 -11.21
N LEU A 22 -5.30 9.49 -12.00
CA LEU A 22 -4.32 8.51 -11.50
C LEU A 22 -3.23 9.16 -10.62
N PRO A 23 -2.58 10.28 -11.03
CA PRO A 23 -1.52 10.88 -10.22
C PRO A 23 -2.01 11.26 -8.82
N THR A 24 -3.18 11.90 -8.73
CA THR A 24 -3.80 12.27 -7.45
C THR A 24 -4.11 11.06 -6.59
N ALA A 25 -4.55 9.96 -7.21
CA ALA A 25 -4.83 8.72 -6.49
C ALA A 25 -3.55 8.04 -5.97
N LEU A 26 -2.45 8.13 -6.72
CA LEU A 26 -1.14 7.64 -6.31
C LEU A 26 -0.54 8.48 -5.18
N ASP A 27 -0.65 9.82 -5.25
CA ASP A 27 -0.24 10.72 -4.18
C ASP A 27 -0.99 10.42 -2.88
N ALA A 28 -2.31 10.22 -2.97
CA ALA A 28 -3.11 9.84 -1.81
C ALA A 28 -2.67 8.48 -1.27
N LEU A 29 -2.50 7.47 -2.12
CA LEU A 29 -2.03 6.14 -1.71
C LEU A 29 -0.69 6.21 -0.98
N GLU A 30 0.28 6.94 -1.52
CA GLU A 30 1.60 7.12 -0.91
C GLU A 30 1.48 7.82 0.45
N ARG A 31 0.73 8.93 0.51
CA ARG A 31 0.54 9.70 1.75
C ARG A 31 -0.05 8.85 2.87
N GLU A 32 -1.16 8.17 2.61
CA GLU A 32 -1.86 7.37 3.63
C GLU A 32 -0.99 6.20 4.11
N ALA A 33 -0.30 5.52 3.19
CA ALA A 33 0.58 4.41 3.54
C ALA A 33 1.82 4.88 4.31
N ARG A 34 2.44 6.03 3.95
CA ARG A 34 3.57 6.60 4.70
C ARG A 34 3.14 7.07 6.09
N ALA A 35 1.98 7.71 6.22
CA ALA A 35 1.44 8.14 7.50
C ALA A 35 1.20 6.95 8.43
N PHE A 36 0.62 5.86 7.90
CA PHE A 36 0.43 4.62 8.64
C PHE A 36 1.78 3.98 9.04
N ALA A 37 2.70 3.82 8.11
CA ALA A 37 4.03 3.25 8.39
C ALA A 37 4.80 4.05 9.45
N ALA A 38 4.72 5.38 9.42
CA ALA A 38 5.33 6.24 10.43
C ALA A 38 4.65 6.11 11.80
N THR A 39 3.34 5.92 11.83
CA THR A 39 2.57 5.71 13.06
C THR A 39 2.92 4.36 13.69
N GLU A 40 2.93 3.27 12.91
CA GLU A 40 3.31 1.94 13.39
C GLU A 40 4.75 1.91 13.94
N ARG A 41 5.70 2.55 13.24
CA ARG A 41 7.09 2.66 13.72
C ARG A 41 7.20 3.44 15.03
N ARG A 42 6.42 4.52 15.19
CA ARG A 42 6.46 5.37 16.40
C ARG A 42 5.80 4.72 17.59
N GLU A 43 4.64 4.10 17.37
CA GLU A 43 3.89 3.49 18.47
C GLU A 43 4.54 2.19 18.96
N GLY A 44 5.53 1.65 18.24
CA GLY A 44 6.19 0.40 18.61
C GLY A 44 5.16 -0.70 18.85
N ARG A 45 4.01 -0.64 18.13
CA ARG A 45 2.98 -1.67 18.16
C ARG A 45 3.52 -2.84 17.37
N SER A 46 4.53 -3.50 17.92
CA SER A 46 4.55 -4.96 17.88
C SER A 46 3.11 -5.38 18.17
N ILE A 47 2.47 -6.03 17.21
CA ILE A 47 1.22 -6.74 17.39
C ILE A 47 1.53 -7.79 18.47
N VAL A 48 1.51 -7.39 19.74
CA VAL A 48 1.67 -8.24 20.93
C VAL A 48 0.31 -8.87 21.18
N THR A 49 -0.22 -9.56 20.17
CA THR A 49 -1.17 -10.64 20.39
C THR A 49 -0.91 -11.68 19.30
N ARG A 50 -0.51 -12.88 19.74
CA ARG A 50 -0.28 -14.09 18.93
C ARG A 50 1.07 -14.15 18.20
N THR A 51 1.92 -15.03 18.71
CA THR A 51 3.13 -15.59 18.11
C THR A 51 2.93 -15.96 16.63
N TYR A 52 3.18 -15.03 15.72
CA TYR A 52 3.43 -15.25 14.31
C TYR A 52 4.47 -14.21 13.91
N GLU A 53 5.50 -14.62 13.15
CA GLU A 53 6.60 -13.73 12.79
C GLU A 53 6.06 -12.44 12.13
N PRO A 54 6.29 -11.25 12.73
CA PRO A 54 5.72 -9.96 12.29
C PRO A 54 5.98 -9.64 10.82
N VAL A 55 7.03 -10.24 10.25
CA VAL A 55 7.40 -10.14 8.84
C VAL A 55 6.32 -10.64 7.89
N ASN A 56 5.32 -11.42 8.32
CA ASN A 56 4.31 -11.99 7.39
C ASN A 56 2.92 -11.36 7.48
N ILE A 57 2.66 -10.45 8.43
CA ILE A 57 1.32 -9.87 8.64
C ILE A 57 1.28 -8.45 8.08
N VAL A 58 0.39 -8.23 7.12
CA VAL A 58 0.10 -6.92 6.55
C VAL A 58 -0.86 -6.17 7.49
N ALA A 59 -0.37 -5.09 8.09
CA ALA A 59 -1.13 -4.23 9.02
C ALA A 59 -2.03 -3.23 8.28
N LEU A 60 -1.56 -2.71 7.13
CA LEU A 60 -2.35 -1.91 6.20
C LEU A 60 -2.19 -2.43 4.78
N ARG A 61 -3.31 -2.58 4.07
CA ARG A 61 -3.33 -2.74 2.61
C ARG A 61 -3.98 -1.54 1.96
N ALA A 62 -3.19 -0.78 1.21
CA ALA A 62 -3.65 0.32 0.36
C ALA A 62 -3.76 -0.17 -1.10
N GLU A 63 -4.97 -0.39 -1.59
CA GLU A 63 -5.26 -0.89 -2.93
C GLU A 63 -5.83 0.21 -3.82
N LEU A 64 -5.21 0.45 -4.98
CA LEU A 64 -5.71 1.37 -6.00
C LEU A 64 -6.30 0.59 -7.18
N LYS A 65 -7.55 0.92 -7.51
CA LYS A 65 -8.28 0.37 -8.67
C LYS A 65 -8.60 1.47 -9.65
N GLY A 66 -8.48 1.20 -10.94
CA GLY A 66 -8.89 2.12 -12.00
C GLY A 66 -9.13 1.40 -13.33
N PRO A 67 -9.36 2.14 -14.42
CA PRO A 67 -9.56 1.58 -15.75
C PRO A 67 -8.33 0.76 -16.17
N GLY A 68 -8.47 -0.57 -16.24
CA GLY A 68 -7.37 -1.47 -16.58
C GLY A 68 -6.29 -1.63 -15.50
N LEU A 69 -6.36 -0.88 -14.39
CA LEU A 69 -5.32 -0.83 -13.37
C LEU A 69 -5.78 -1.45 -12.05
N ARG A 70 -4.91 -2.28 -11.47
CA ARG A 70 -4.99 -2.68 -10.07
C ARG A 70 -3.58 -2.79 -9.50
N CYS A 71 -3.31 -2.02 -8.47
CA CYS A 71 -2.04 -2.00 -7.78
C CYS A 71 -2.23 -1.67 -6.30
N GLY A 72 -1.15 -1.68 -5.53
CA GLY A 72 -1.22 -1.28 -4.14
C GLY A 72 0.10 -1.35 -3.39
N ILE A 73 0.03 -0.94 -2.14
CA ILE A 73 1.10 -1.01 -1.15
C ILE A 73 0.58 -1.79 0.06
N ASP A 74 1.33 -2.81 0.47
CA ASP A 74 1.14 -3.51 1.73
C ASP A 74 2.16 -2.95 2.73
N VAL A 75 1.69 -2.45 3.88
CA VAL A 75 2.53 -2.03 5.01
C VAL A 75 2.42 -3.09 6.09
N ARG A 76 3.56 -3.57 6.59
CA ARG A 76 3.65 -4.58 7.66
C ARG A 76 3.71 -3.91 9.03
N GLY A 77 3.54 -4.69 10.10
CA GLY A 77 3.55 -4.19 11.49
C GLY A 77 4.89 -3.59 11.97
N ASP A 78 5.99 -3.81 11.24
CA ASP A 78 7.29 -3.15 11.47
C ASP A 78 7.43 -1.83 10.68
N GLY A 79 6.39 -1.44 9.93
CA GLY A 79 6.38 -0.29 9.04
C GLY A 79 7.13 -0.50 7.73
N SER A 80 7.58 -1.72 7.41
CA SER A 80 8.10 -2.04 6.07
C SER A 80 6.96 -2.00 5.04
N ALA A 81 7.24 -1.45 3.86
CA ALA A 81 6.27 -1.31 2.78
C ALA A 81 6.69 -2.15 1.58
N GLY A 82 5.73 -2.82 0.95
CA GLY A 82 5.94 -3.59 -0.28
C GLY A 82 4.93 -3.23 -1.34
N ALA A 83 5.40 -3.00 -2.57
CA ALA A 83 4.54 -2.67 -3.70
C ALA A 83 4.12 -3.89 -4.50
N TYR A 84 2.93 -3.81 -5.08
CA TYR A 84 2.43 -4.85 -5.98
C TYR A 84 1.59 -4.27 -7.11
N THR A 85 1.57 -4.98 -8.22
CA THR A 85 0.64 -4.75 -9.33
C THR A 85 -0.12 -6.03 -9.68
N GLY A 86 -1.21 -5.89 -10.44
CA GLY A 86 -1.86 -7.00 -11.10
C GLY A 86 -3.37 -7.05 -10.91
N ARG A 87 -4.08 -7.19 -12.03
CA ARG A 87 -5.55 -7.30 -12.10
C ARG A 87 -6.05 -8.71 -11.79
N TRP A 88 -5.32 -9.72 -12.27
CA TRP A 88 -5.71 -11.14 -12.24
C TRP A 88 -4.86 -11.98 -11.28
N GLY A 89 -3.73 -11.44 -10.81
CA GLY A 89 -2.84 -12.06 -9.84
C GLY A 89 -1.92 -11.01 -9.26
N ARG A 90 -1.70 -11.05 -7.94
CA ARG A 90 -0.82 -10.11 -7.25
C ARG A 90 0.63 -10.45 -7.57
N ARG A 91 1.34 -9.53 -8.24
CA ARG A 91 2.78 -9.62 -8.47
C ARG A 91 3.47 -8.54 -7.62
N LEU A 92 4.35 -8.97 -6.72
CA LEU A 92 5.21 -8.04 -5.99
C LEU A 92 6.14 -7.34 -6.97
N ILE A 93 6.39 -6.07 -6.73
CA ILE A 93 7.35 -5.28 -7.49
C ILE A 93 8.69 -5.41 -6.77
N ASP A 94 9.71 -5.88 -7.48
CA ASP A 94 11.08 -5.88 -6.98
C ASP A 94 11.58 -4.45 -6.82
N LEU A 95 12.16 -4.18 -5.65
CA LEU A 95 12.81 -2.90 -5.37
C LEU A 95 14.21 -2.91 -5.97
N HIS A 96 14.59 -1.84 -6.65
CA HIS A 96 16.00 -1.58 -6.96
C HIS A 96 16.77 -1.13 -5.70
N ASP A 97 18.10 -1.14 -5.77
CA ASP A 97 18.97 -0.75 -4.65
C ASP A 97 18.67 0.69 -4.20
N GLY A 98 18.32 0.87 -2.92
CA GLY A 98 17.89 2.15 -2.36
C GLY A 98 16.49 2.64 -2.76
N GLU A 99 15.74 1.87 -3.55
CA GLU A 99 14.38 2.22 -3.98
C GLU A 99 13.34 1.87 -2.91
N ASP A 100 12.42 2.78 -2.63
CA ASP A 100 11.28 2.50 -1.77
C ASP A 100 10.07 1.97 -2.57
N ALA A 101 9.14 1.30 -1.88
CA ALA A 101 7.96 0.70 -2.52
C ALA A 101 7.11 1.70 -3.32
N TYR A 102 7.08 2.98 -2.93
CA TYR A 102 6.30 4.01 -3.61
C TYR A 102 6.95 4.41 -4.93
N ALA A 103 8.28 4.59 -4.92
CA ALA A 103 9.08 4.84 -6.11
C ALA A 103 8.99 3.67 -7.11
N ALA A 104 9.13 2.44 -6.62
CA ALA A 104 9.01 1.22 -7.44
C ALA A 104 7.63 1.09 -8.09
N LEU A 105 6.56 1.44 -7.36
CA LEU A 105 5.20 1.46 -7.89
C LEU A 105 5.05 2.50 -9.01
N ARG A 106 5.51 3.74 -8.81
CA ARG A 106 5.45 4.79 -9.85
C ARG A 106 6.20 4.37 -11.11
N ARG A 107 7.45 3.92 -10.96
CA ARG A 107 8.26 3.40 -12.09
C ARG A 107 7.54 2.33 -12.90
N THR A 108 6.83 1.44 -12.23
CA THR A 108 6.10 0.34 -12.89
C THR A 108 4.83 0.81 -13.62
N LEU A 109 4.27 1.97 -13.24
CA LEU A 109 3.06 2.52 -13.86
C LEU A 109 3.36 3.55 -14.96
N ASP A 110 4.53 4.18 -14.91
CA ASP A 110 5.03 5.07 -15.97
C ASP A 110 5.71 4.32 -17.14
N GLY A 111 6.03 3.03 -16.95
CA GLY A 111 6.62 2.15 -17.99
C GLY A 111 5.58 1.38 -18.79
#